data_AF-A0A1Q5KCU6-F1
#
_entry.id   AF-A0A1Q5KCU6-F1
#
_cell.length_a   1.000
_cell.length_b   1.000
_cell.length_c   1.000
_cell.angle_alpha   90.00
_cell.angle_beta   90.00
_cell.angle_gamma   90.00
#
_symmetry.space_group_name_H-M   'P 1'
#
loop_
_entity.id
_entity.type
_entity.pdbx_description
1 polymer ?
#
loop_
_entity_poly.entity_id
_entity_poly.type
_entity_poly.pdbx_seq_one_letter_code
_entity_poly.pdbx_strand_id
1 'polypeptide(L)' 'MDDLDEELPVLSFDGPGDYRLRIHARGRDTATDLAPDEITEWYLIRAWPAPAQDAAALRQTDSYGATLRIP' A
#
# COMPACT_ATOMS: atom_id res chain seq x y z
N MET A 1 -18.48 -2.64 -14.19
CA MET A 1 -17.37 -3.42 -13.61
C MET A 1 -16.49 -3.87 -14.77
N ASP A 2 -16.01 -2.87 -15.54
CA ASP A 2 -15.19 -3.04 -16.76
C ASP A 2 -13.82 -2.33 -16.61
N ASP A 3 -13.51 -1.77 -15.43
CA ASP A 3 -12.31 -0.92 -15.24
C ASP A 3 -11.05 -1.71 -14.82
N LEU A 4 -11.00 -3.03 -15.03
CA LEU A 4 -9.84 -3.87 -14.70
C LEU A 4 -8.99 -4.23 -15.94
N ASP A 5 -9.17 -3.52 -17.05
CA ASP A 5 -8.33 -3.64 -18.25
C ASP A 5 -6.96 -2.94 -18.10
N GLU A 6 -6.69 -2.29 -16.96
CA GLU A 6 -5.41 -1.64 -16.73
C GLU A 6 -4.33 -2.66 -16.30
N GLU A 7 -3.33 -2.83 -17.16
CA GLU A 7 -2.17 -3.68 -16.88
C GLU A 7 -1.44 -3.19 -15.63
N LEU A 8 -1.59 -3.93 -14.53
CA LEU A 8 -0.94 -3.59 -13.27
C LEU A 8 0.59 -3.66 -13.43
N PRO A 9 1.33 -2.76 -12.75
CA PRO A 9 2.78 -2.76 -12.85
C PRO A 9 3.37 -4.07 -12.30
N VAL A 10 4.24 -4.70 -13.09
CA VAL A 10 4.99 -5.88 -12.66
C VAL A 10 6.01 -5.47 -11.60
N LEU A 11 5.79 -5.83 -10.34
CA LEU A 11 6.71 -5.50 -9.24
C LEU A 11 7.98 -6.38 -9.19
N SER A 12 7.99 -7.48 -9.96
CA SER A 12 9.10 -8.44 -10.07
C SER A 12 10.01 -8.09 -11.25
N PHE A 13 10.60 -6.90 -11.23
CA PHE A 13 11.34 -6.34 -12.37
C PHE A 13 12.59 -7.15 -12.77
N ASP A 14 13.19 -7.91 -11.85
CA ASP A 14 14.40 -8.73 -12.07
C ASP A 14 14.08 -10.23 -12.27
N GLY A 15 12.81 -10.56 -12.58
CA GLY A 15 12.35 -11.94 -12.77
C GLY A 15 11.90 -12.63 -11.48
N PRO A 16 11.70 -13.97 -11.50
CA PRO A 16 11.16 -14.72 -10.37
C PRO A 16 12.09 -14.71 -9.13
N GLY A 17 11.51 -14.54 -7.94
CA GLY A 17 12.25 -14.59 -6.68
C GLY A 17 11.52 -13.88 -5.55
N ASP A 18 12.18 -13.78 -4.40
CA ASP A 18 11.68 -13.04 -3.26
C ASP A 18 11.94 -11.53 -3.44
N TYR A 19 10.90 -10.74 -3.20
CA TYR A 19 10.97 -9.28 -3.22
C TYR A 19 10.47 -8.74 -1.89
N ARG A 20 11.12 -7.69 -1.41
CA ARG A 20 10.60 -6.88 -0.32
C ARG A 20 9.89 -5.67 -0.87
N LEU A 21 8.75 -5.36 -0.24
CA LEU A 21 8.00 -4.16 -0.51
C LEU A 21 8.17 -3.18 0.66
N ARG A 22 8.32 -1.90 0.33
CA ARG A 22 8.13 -0.80 1.28
C ARG A 22 7.03 0.11 0.79
N ILE A 23 5.99 0.20 1.61
CA ILE A 23 4.80 0.98 1.34
C ILE A 23 4.81 2.21 2.24
N HIS A 24 4.63 3.37 1.63
CA HIS A 24 4.32 4.60 2.36
C HIS A 24 2.94 5.05 1.93
N ALA A 25 2.11 5.41 2.90
CA ALA A 25 0.77 5.92 2.66
C ALA A 25 0.64 7.33 3.23
N ARG A 26 -0.12 8.19 2.56
CA ARG A 26 -0.49 9.53 3.02
C ARG A 26 -1.98 9.76 2.75
N GLY A 27 -2.64 10.49 3.65
CA GLY A 27 -4.04 10.89 3.47
C GLY A 27 -5.07 9.84 3.93
N ARG A 28 -4.61 8.79 4.62
CA ARG A 28 -5.43 7.68 5.11
C ARG A 28 -6.53 8.04 6.11
N ASP A 29 -6.49 9.25 6.67
CA ASP A 29 -7.49 9.76 7.61
C ASP A 29 -8.41 10.82 6.97
N THR A 30 -8.27 11.09 5.67
CA THR A 30 -8.93 12.23 5.01
C THR A 30 -10.36 11.91 4.55
N ALA A 31 -10.64 10.66 4.15
CA ALA A 31 -11.95 10.24 3.63
C ALA A 31 -12.27 8.81 4.09
N THR A 32 -12.28 8.58 5.40
CA THR A 32 -12.40 7.25 6.00
C THR A 32 -13.76 6.58 5.76
N ASP A 33 -14.80 7.36 5.47
CA ASP A 33 -16.20 6.94 5.35
C ASP A 33 -16.94 7.56 4.14
N LEU A 34 -16.21 8.22 3.23
CA LEU A 34 -16.80 8.99 2.13
C LEU A 34 -16.38 8.45 0.76
N ALA A 35 -17.18 8.79 -0.27
CA ALA A 35 -16.77 8.75 -1.67
C ALA A 35 -16.26 10.16 -2.04
N PRO A 36 -14.98 10.47 -1.81
CA PRO A 36 -14.47 11.81 -2.10
C PRO A 36 -14.48 12.06 -3.60
N ASP A 37 -14.84 13.28 -4.00
CA ASP A 37 -14.79 13.70 -5.41
C ASP A 37 -13.34 13.85 -5.92
N GLU A 38 -12.36 13.88 -5.02
CA GLU A 38 -10.93 14.01 -5.30
C GLU A 38 -10.10 12.87 -4.68
N ILE A 39 -8.92 12.60 -5.25
CA ILE A 39 -7.98 11.59 -4.72
C ILE A 39 -7.36 12.09 -3.42
N THR A 40 -7.78 11.51 -2.30
CA THR A 40 -7.33 11.89 -0.96
C THR A 40 -6.20 11.01 -0.42
N GLU A 41 -6.07 9.78 -0.91
CA GLU A 41 -5.05 8.83 -0.49
C GLU A 41 -3.96 8.61 -1.55
N TRP A 42 -2.71 8.58 -1.09
CA TRP A 42 -1.54 8.42 -1.96
C TRP A 42 -0.62 7.33 -1.42
N TYR A 43 -0.18 6.44 -2.32
CA TYR A 43 0.72 5.34 -2.00
C TYR A 43 2.03 5.46 -2.80
N LEU A 44 3.16 5.34 -2.11
CA LEU A 44 4.46 5.10 -2.72
C LEU A 44 4.88 3.67 -2.41
N ILE A 45 4.94 2.84 -3.45
CA ILE A 45 5.36 1.44 -3.36
C ILE A 45 6.76 1.33 -3.94
N ARG A 46 7.67 0.74 -3.18
CA ARG A 46 9.03 0.38 -3.63
C ARG A 46 9.20 -1.12 -3.53
N ALA A 47 9.73 -1.73 -4.58
CA ALA A 47 10.06 -3.14 -4.65
C ALA A 47 11.55 -3.32 -4.93
N TRP A 48 12.18 -4.31 -4.28
CA TRP A 48 13.56 -4.71 -4.57
C TRP A 48 13.77 -6.19 -4.22
N PRO A 49 14.64 -6.92 -4.94
CA PRO A 49 14.98 -8.30 -4.61
C PRO A 49 15.59 -8.40 -3.21
N ALA A 50 15.06 -9.27 -2.37
CA ALA A 50 15.58 -9.56 -1.04
C ALA A 50 14.86 -10.78 -0.45
N PRO A 51 15.51 -11.59 0.41
CA PRO A 51 14.87 -12.72 1.08
C PRO A 51 13.59 -12.32 1.81
N ALA A 52 12.63 -13.24 1.85
CA ALA A 52 11.41 -13.07 2.63
C ALA A 52 11.73 -12.80 4.11
N GLN A 53 11.00 -11.85 4.69
CA GLN A 53 11.08 -11.47 6.10
C GLN A 53 9.69 -11.07 6.57
N ASP A 54 9.41 -11.28 7.86
CA ASP A 54 8.19 -10.79 8.50
C ASP A 54 7.98 -9.29 8.23
N ALA A 55 6.73 -8.92 7.96
CA ALA A 55 6.35 -7.54 7.76
C ALA A 55 6.56 -6.75 9.06
N ALA A 56 7.20 -5.59 8.94
CA ALA A 56 7.46 -4.69 10.06
C ALA A 56 6.80 -3.33 9.83
N ALA A 57 6.04 -2.86 10.82
CA ALA A 57 5.52 -1.49 10.82
C ALA A 57 6.65 -0.51 11.16
N LEU A 58 7.10 0.26 10.16
CA LEU A 58 8.18 1.24 10.35
C LEU A 58 7.67 2.55 10.95
N ARG A 59 6.46 2.96 10.59
CA ARG A 59 5.79 4.18 11.07
C ARG A 59 4.30 4.05 10.85
N GLN A 60 3.52 4.41 11.86
CA GLN A 60 2.06 4.52 11.80
C GLN A 60 1.68 5.91 12.27
N THR A 61 0.93 6.63 11.45
CA THR A 61 0.44 7.97 11.76
C THR A 61 -1.04 8.14 11.43
N ASP A 62 -1.65 7.12 10.82
CA ASP A 62 -3.08 7.08 10.56
C ASP A 62 -3.83 6.69 11.84
N SER A 63 -4.81 7.52 12.19
CA SER A 63 -5.67 7.33 13.37
C SER A 63 -6.72 6.27 13.08
N TYR A 64 -7.30 6.24 11.88
CA TYR A 64 -8.35 5.30 11.53
C TYR A 64 -7.83 3.86 11.46
N GLY A 65 -6.73 3.60 10.75
CA GLY A 65 -6.19 2.24 10.74
C GLY A 65 -5.65 1.81 12.10
N ALA A 66 -5.33 2.74 13.01
CA ALA A 66 -5.00 2.37 14.39
C ALA A 66 -6.21 1.77 15.13
N THR A 67 -7.44 2.24 14.87
CA THR A 67 -8.65 1.67 15.50
C THR A 67 -8.99 0.28 14.96
N LEU A 68 -8.58 -0.05 13.74
CA LEU A 68 -8.83 -1.36 13.11
C LEU A 68 -7.81 -2.44 13.50
N ARG A 69 -6.67 -2.06 14.11
CA ARG A 69 -5.59 -2.99 14.51
C ARG A 69 -5.77 -3.55 15.92
N ILE A 70 -6.91 -3.30 16.55
CA ILE A 70 -7.23 -3.85 17.88
C ILE A 70 -7.35 -5.39 17.73
N PRO A 71 -6.70 -6.17 18.61
CA PRO A 71 -6.71 -7.63 18.55
C PRO A 71 -8.10 -8.25 18.72
#